data_AF-N8XHI6-F1
#
_entry.id   AF-N8XHI6-F1
#
_cell.length_a   1.000
_cell.length_b   1.000
_cell.length_c   1.000
_cell.angle_alpha   90.00
_cell.angle_beta   90.00
_cell.angle_gamma   90.00
#
_symmetry.space_group_name_H-M   'P 1'
#
loop_
_entity.id
_entity.type
_entity.pdbx_description
1 polymer ?
#
loop_
_entity_poly.entity_id
_entity_poly.type
_entity_poly.pdbx_seq_one_letter_code
_entity_poly.pdbx_strand_id
1 'polypeptide(L)' 'MVRNELIYCIKQFIDKKDISKKNANNIEFLLENLELKRELVDNIILMLASYAPSGGEYMYNEDQVAHELKKLLKNL' A
#
# COMPACT_ATOMS: atom_id res chain seq x y z
N MET A 1 3.86 -0.38 17.54
CA MET A 1 4.95 0.12 16.68
C MET A 1 4.63 -0.11 15.20
N VAL A 2 4.35 -1.35 14.79
CA VAL A 2 3.99 -1.74 13.41
C VAL A 2 2.90 -0.87 12.76
N ARG A 3 1.79 -0.57 13.46
CA ARG A 3 0.71 0.29 12.91
C ARG A 3 1.18 1.72 12.58
N ASN A 4 2.00 2.34 13.43
CA ASN A 4 2.49 3.71 13.18
C ASN A 4 3.46 3.75 11.99
N GLU A 5 4.28 2.71 11.85
CA GLU A 5 5.18 2.54 10.72
C GLU A 5 4.42 2.34 9.41
N LEU A 6 3.37 1.51 9.43
CA LEU A 6 2.47 1.34 8.29
C LEU A 6 1.83 2.67 7.88
N ILE A 7 1.26 3.41 8.84
CA ILE A 7 0.65 4.72 8.59
C ILE A 7 1.69 5.68 8.00
N TYR A 8 2.93 5.66 8.49
CA TYR A 8 4.01 6.49 7.96
C TYR A 8 4.31 6.13 6.50
N CYS A 9 4.55 4.86 6.18
CA CYS A 9 4.84 4.40 4.82
C CYS A 9 3.69 4.73 3.84
N ILE A 10 2.45 4.49 4.25
CA ILE A 10 1.25 4.84 3.47
C ILE A 10 1.21 6.34 3.18
N LYS A 11 1.49 7.20 4.17
CA LYS A 11 1.51 8.66 3.97
C LYS A 11 2.62 9.09 3.01
N GLN A 12 3.83 8.52 3.14
CA GLN A 12 4.91 8.83 2.19
C GLN A 12 4.54 8.45 0.76
N PHE A 13 3.85 7.33 0.57
CA PHE A 13 3.37 6.89 -0.74
C PHE A 13 2.29 7.84 -1.29
N ILE A 14 1.26 8.13 -0.49
CA ILE A 14 0.14 9.01 -0.87
C ILE A 14 0.62 10.44 -1.22
N ASP A 15 1.58 10.97 -0.47
CA ASP A 15 2.17 12.29 -0.69
C ASP A 15 3.17 12.32 -1.85
N LYS A 16 3.35 11.19 -2.55
CA LYS A 16 4.36 10.97 -3.61
C LYS A 16 5.81 11.24 -3.18
N LYS A 17 6.10 11.17 -1.88
CA LYS A 17 7.46 11.33 -1.32
C LYS A 17 8.29 10.06 -1.46
N ASP A 18 7.64 8.91 -1.38
CA ASP A 18 8.26 7.61 -1.64
C ASP A 18 7.26 6.66 -2.32
N ILE A 19 7.24 6.70 -3.65
CA ILE A 19 6.47 5.78 -4.49
C ILE A 19 7.32 4.58 -4.93
N SER A 20 8.46 4.31 -4.27
CA SER A 20 9.31 3.21 -4.70
C SER A 20 8.62 1.86 -4.50
N LYS A 21 8.99 0.88 -5.32
CA LYS A 21 8.58 -0.52 -5.11
C LYS A 21 9.00 -1.02 -3.72
N LYS A 22 10.12 -0.52 -3.18
CA LYS A 22 10.57 -0.83 -1.82
C LYS A 22 9.56 -0.38 -0.77
N ASN A 23 9.03 0.83 -0.86
CA ASN A 23 8.01 1.30 0.08
C ASN A 23 6.70 0.53 -0.07
N ALA A 24 6.27 0.24 -1.30
CA ALA A 24 5.08 -0.60 -1.55
C ALA A 24 5.20 -2.00 -0.91
N ASN A 25 6.33 -2.69 -1.13
CA ASN A 25 6.59 -3.99 -0.50
C ASN A 25 6.64 -3.89 1.02
N ASN A 26 7.12 -2.78 1.58
CA ASN A 26 7.13 -2.57 3.03
C ASN A 26 5.71 -2.41 3.59
N ILE A 27 4.83 -1.68 2.88
CA ILE A 27 3.42 -1.54 3.24
C ILE A 27 2.74 -2.91 3.22
N GLU A 28 2.97 -3.72 2.18
CA GLU A 28 2.46 -5.08 2.05
C GLU A 28 2.84 -5.95 3.25
N PHE A 29 4.15 -6.03 3.54
CA PHE A 29 4.67 -6.79 4.68
C PHE A 29 4.06 -6.32 6.02
N LEU A 30 3.95 -5.01 6.24
CA LEU A 30 3.38 -4.47 7.46
C LEU A 30 1.87 -4.77 7.59
N LEU A 31 1.14 -4.85 6.48
CA LEU A 31 -0.27 -5.23 6.47
C LEU A 31 -0.48 -6.69 6.83
N GLU A 32 0.31 -7.59 6.24
CA GLU A 32 0.27 -9.01 6.57
C GLU A 32 0.53 -9.26 8.07
N ASN A 33 1.50 -8.54 8.65
CA ASN A 33 1.84 -8.67 10.07
C ASN A 33 0.77 -8.13 11.04
N LEU A 34 -0.17 -7.31 10.58
CA LEU A 34 -1.26 -6.82 11.44
C LEU A 34 -2.43 -7.81 11.55
N GLU A 35 -2.43 -8.90 10.76
CA GLU A 35 -3.46 -9.95 10.76
C GLU A 35 -4.91 -9.42 10.68
N LEU A 36 -5.10 -8.27 10.01
CA LEU A 36 -6.41 -7.64 9.86
C LEU A 36 -7.26 -8.45 8.86
N LYS A 37 -8.03 -9.43 9.35
CA LYS A 37 -8.93 -10.26 8.53
C LYS A 37 -10.09 -9.45 7.94
N ARG A 38 -9.83 -8.78 6.83
CA ARG A 38 -10.81 -7.98 6.07
C ARG A 38 -10.50 -8.13 4.58
N GLU A 39 -11.53 -8.42 3.78
CA GLU A 39 -11.42 -8.54 2.32
C GLU A 39 -10.72 -7.33 1.67
N LEU A 40 -10.94 -6.12 2.21
CA LEU A 40 -10.25 -4.91 1.77
C LEU A 40 -8.72 -5.01 1.91
N VAL A 41 -8.22 -5.61 3.00
CA VAL A 41 -6.78 -5.73 3.26
C VAL A 41 -6.16 -6.73 2.29
N ASP A 42 -6.81 -7.87 2.07
CA ASP A 42 -6.35 -8.91 1.14
C ASP A 42 -6.26 -8.36 -0.30
N ASN A 43 -7.26 -7.59 -0.73
CA ASN A 43 -7.24 -6.93 -2.04
C ASN A 43 -6.11 -5.92 -2.17
N ILE A 44 -5.78 -5.20 -1.10
CA ILE A 44 -4.68 -4.23 -1.10
C ILE A 44 -3.32 -4.92 -1.14
N ILE A 45 -3.15 -6.03 -0.43
CA ILE A 45 -1.92 -6.84 -0.49
C ILE A 45 -1.68 -7.33 -1.93
N LEU A 46 -2.71 -7.90 -2.57
CA LEU A 46 -2.64 -8.35 -3.98
C LEU A 46 -2.30 -7.20 -4.94
N MET A 47 -2.88 -6.02 -4.72
CA MET A 47 -2.59 -4.83 -5.51
C MET A 47 -1.13 -4.38 -5.33
N LEU A 48 -0.62 -4.34 -4.09
CA LEU A 48 0.76 -3.95 -3.78
C LEU A 48 1.78 -4.92 -4.40
N ALA A 49 1.50 -6.22 -4.38
CA ALA A 49 2.32 -7.23 -5.05
C ALA A 49 2.41 -7.00 -6.58
N SER A 50 1.35 -6.41 -7.16
CA SER A 50 1.23 -6.10 -8.60
C SER A 50 1.62 -4.66 -8.96
N TYR A 51 2.24 -3.92 -8.02
CA TYR A 51 2.64 -2.53 -8.21
C TYR A 51 3.96 -2.39 -8.98
N ALA A 52 3.99 -1.42 -9.90
CA ALA A 52 5.22 -0.87 -10.45
C ALA A 52 5.13 0.65 -10.62
N PRO A 53 6.20 1.41 -10.32
CA PRO A 53 6.24 2.85 -10.62
C PRO A 53 6.00 3.12 -12.10
N SER A 54 5.18 4.13 -12.41
CA SER A 54 4.70 4.43 -13.78
C SER A 54 3.82 3.34 -14.41
N GLY A 55 3.51 2.28 -13.66
CA GLY A 55 2.66 1.17 -14.08
C GLY A 55 3.28 0.28 -15.17
N GLY A 56 2.39 -0.37 -15.91
CA GLY A 56 2.65 -1.27 -17.03
C GLY A 56 1.32 -1.80 -17.54
N GLU A 57 1.31 -2.53 -18.67
CA GLU A 57 0.07 -3.01 -19.30
C GLU A 57 -0.86 -3.78 -18.34
N TYR A 58 -0.29 -4.42 -17.31
CA TYR A 58 -1.00 -5.21 -16.31
C TYR A 58 -0.62 -4.85 -14.86
N MET A 59 0.08 -3.73 -14.63
CA MET A 59 0.57 -3.35 -13.31
C MET A 59 -0.14 -2.11 -12.79
N TYR A 60 -0.41 -2.09 -11.49
CA TYR A 60 -0.94 -0.90 -10.85
C TYR A 60 0.12 0.20 -10.85
N ASN A 61 -0.30 1.42 -11.19
CA ASN A 61 0.53 2.61 -11.05
C ASN A 61 0.35 3.26 -9.67
N GLU A 62 1.18 4.27 -9.39
CA GLU A 62 1.23 4.96 -8.10
C GLU A 62 -0.09 5.69 -7.76
N ASP A 63 -0.82 6.20 -8.75
CA ASP A 63 -2.07 6.91 -8.50
C ASP A 63 -3.20 5.95 -8.11
N GLN A 64 -3.26 4.78 -8.75
CA GLN A 64 -4.20 3.72 -8.41
C GLN A 64 -3.91 3.17 -7.01
N VAL A 65 -2.64 2.87 -6.71
CA VAL A 65 -2.24 2.39 -5.38
C VAL A 65 -2.52 3.44 -4.31
N ALA A 66 -2.17 4.71 -4.55
CA ALA A 66 -2.42 5.79 -3.60
C ALA A 66 -3.92 5.98 -3.31
N HIS A 67 -4.79 5.76 -4.30
CA HIS A 67 -6.24 5.82 -4.12
C HIS A 67 -6.76 4.75 -3.16
N GLU A 68 -6.35 3.50 -3.33
CA GLU A 68 -6.77 2.41 -2.43
C GLU A 68 -6.14 2.54 -1.03
N LEU A 69 -4.88 2.95 -0.93
CA LEU A 69 -4.23 3.23 0.35
C LEU A 69 -4.92 4.35 1.14
N LYS A 70 -5.47 5.38 0.46
CA LYS A 70 -6.29 6.41 1.11
C LYS A 70 -7.56 5.82 1.72
N LYS A 71 -8.22 4.86 1.07
CA LYS A 71 -9.40 4.19 1.62
C LYS A 71 -9.04 3.36 2.83
N LEU A 72 -7.94 2.63 2.76
CA LEU A 72 -7.44 1.83 3.88
C LEU A 72 -7.13 2.69 5.10
N LEU A 73 -6.45 3.82 4.92
CA LEU A 73 -6.06 4.71 6.02
C LEU A 73 -7.26 5.23 6.83
N LYS A 74 -8.43 5.39 6.20
CA LYS A 74 -9.67 5.79 6.88
C LYS A 74 -10.25 4.70 7.79
N ASN A 75 -9.83 3.44 7.61
CA ASN A 75 -10.38 2.26 8.27
C ASN A 75 -9.36 1.53 9.17
N LEU A 76 -8.18 2.15 9.38
CA LEU A 76 -6.98 1.57 10.01
C LEU A 76 -6.85 1.91 11.50
#